data_AF-F6UDC3-F1
#
_entry.id   AF-F6UDC3-F1
#
_cell.length_a   1.000
_cell.length_b   1.000
_cell.length_c   1.000
_cell.angle_alpha   90.00
_cell.angle_beta   90.00
_cell.angle_gamma   90.00
#
_symmetry.space_group_name_H-M   'P 1'
#
loop_
_entity.id
_entity.type
_entity.pdbx_description
1 polymer ?
#
loop_
_entity_poly.entity_id
_entity_poly.type
_entity_poly.pdbx_seq_one_letter_code
_entity_poly.pdbx_strand_id
1 'polypeptide(L)'
;MKFTIVALCFALGLAGITSSEEVLEQNPLNTQENPVPLVLPLCLLPPERGNCDSLNLRYFYNSTSRLCEAFIYSGCNGNGNNFDTVECCLKTCRPNCK
;
A
#
# COMPACT_ATOMS: atom_id res chain seq x y z
N MET A 1 -62.63 -8.76 12.89
CA MET A 1 -62.89 -9.92 13.77
C MET A 1 -61.61 -10.26 14.54
N LYS A 2 -61.72 -10.93 15.70
CA LYS A 2 -60.56 -11.48 16.47
C LYS A 2 -59.95 -12.66 15.68
N PHE A 3 -58.70 -13.09 15.85
CA PHE A 3 -58.11 -13.91 16.93
C PHE A 3 -56.63 -14.19 16.53
N THR A 4 -55.61 -14.44 17.38
CA THR A 4 -55.47 -14.45 18.86
C THR A 4 -53.99 -14.13 19.24
N ILE A 5 -53.81 -13.70 20.48
CA ILE A 5 -52.58 -13.38 21.24
C ILE A 5 -51.59 -14.56 21.42
N VAL A 6 -50.32 -14.40 21.04
CA VAL A 6 -49.07 -14.91 21.69
C VAL A 6 -47.92 -13.98 21.21
N ALA A 7 -46.95 -13.47 21.97
CA ALA A 7 -46.55 -13.71 23.36
C ALA A 7 -46.44 -12.41 24.18
N LEU A 8 -47.01 -12.40 25.38
CA LEU A 8 -46.54 -11.55 26.48
C LEU A 8 -45.37 -12.27 27.17
N CYS A 9 -44.14 -11.91 26.82
CA CYS A 9 -42.95 -12.35 27.55
C CYS A 9 -41.98 -11.18 27.75
N PHE A 10 -41.95 -10.69 28.99
CA PHE A 10 -40.83 -10.00 29.65
C PHE A 10 -40.19 -8.80 28.94
N ALA A 11 -40.87 -7.66 29.04
CA ALA A 11 -40.19 -6.38 29.14
C ALA A 11 -39.51 -6.23 30.52
N LEU A 12 -38.29 -6.74 30.65
CA LEU A 12 -37.28 -6.22 31.59
C LEU A 12 -35.98 -6.08 30.80
N GLY A 13 -35.40 -4.88 30.86
CA GLY A 13 -34.55 -4.40 29.78
C GLY A 13 -33.11 -4.91 29.78
N LEU A 14 -32.59 -5.12 28.57
CA LEU A 14 -31.41 -4.37 28.12
C LEU A 14 -31.74 -3.78 26.75
N ALA A 15 -31.62 -2.46 26.61
CA ALA A 15 -31.75 -1.78 25.32
C ALA A 15 -30.38 -1.73 24.64
N GLY A 16 -30.33 -1.97 23.32
CA GLY A 16 -29.14 -1.75 22.50
C GLY A 16 -28.45 -3.01 22.00
N ILE A 17 -29.01 -3.64 20.97
CA ILE A 17 -28.19 -4.28 19.93
C ILE A 17 -28.26 -3.43 18.66
N THR A 18 -27.19 -2.67 18.41
CA THR A 18 -26.90 -1.99 17.14
C THR A 18 -25.44 -2.32 16.83
N SER A 19 -25.24 -3.37 16.02
CA SER A 19 -24.90 -3.23 14.60
C SER A 19 -23.44 -2.84 14.38
N SER A 20 -22.67 -3.80 13.85
CA SER A 20 -21.55 -3.62 12.92
C SER A 20 -20.54 -2.50 13.20
N GLU A 21 -19.34 -2.93 13.60
CA GLU A 21 -18.06 -2.32 13.22
C GLU A 21 -17.98 -0.79 13.31
N GLU A 22 -17.38 -0.29 14.40
CA GLU A 22 -16.72 1.02 14.38
C GLU A 22 -15.45 0.91 13.53
N VAL A 23 -15.64 0.79 12.21
CA VAL A 23 -14.60 1.03 11.21
C VAL A 23 -14.21 2.49 11.39
N LEU A 24 -13.03 2.71 11.99
CA LEU A 24 -12.38 4.01 12.00
C LEU A 24 -12.51 4.61 10.60
N GLU A 25 -13.15 5.78 10.51
CA GLU A 25 -13.53 6.42 9.26
C GLU A 25 -12.30 6.69 8.38
N GLN A 26 -11.94 5.68 7.58
CA GLN A 26 -10.93 5.78 6.54
C GLN A 26 -11.53 6.64 5.44
N ASN A 27 -11.40 7.95 5.62
CA ASN A 27 -11.77 8.99 4.68
C ASN A 27 -11.35 8.55 3.24
N PRO A 28 -12.31 8.11 2.41
CA PRO A 28 -11.98 7.49 1.14
C PRO A 28 -11.65 8.60 0.15
N LEU A 29 -10.38 8.66 -0.25
CA LEU A 29 -9.80 9.69 -1.11
C LEU A 29 -10.67 9.96 -2.36
N ASN A 30 -11.35 11.11 -2.34
CA ASN A 30 -12.28 11.59 -3.37
C ASN A 30 -12.26 13.12 -3.33
N THR A 31 -12.00 13.91 -4.38
CA THR A 31 -11.70 13.65 -5.81
C THR A 31 -10.90 14.85 -6.33
N GLN A 32 -10.17 14.73 -7.44
CA GLN A 32 -10.33 15.56 -8.66
C GLN A 32 -9.14 15.37 -9.61
N GLU A 33 -9.43 15.28 -10.91
CA GLU A 33 -8.49 14.85 -11.94
C GLU A 33 -7.35 15.85 -12.20
N ASN A 34 -6.21 15.58 -11.57
CA ASN A 34 -4.91 15.79 -12.20
C ASN A 34 -4.24 14.42 -12.29
N PRO A 35 -3.58 14.06 -13.41
CA PRO A 35 -2.76 12.86 -13.45
C PRO A 35 -1.55 13.10 -12.54
N VAL A 36 -1.68 12.75 -11.26
CA VAL A 36 -0.56 12.59 -10.34
C VAL A 36 0.45 11.71 -11.06
N PRO A 37 1.70 12.15 -11.29
CA PRO A 37 2.72 11.30 -11.88
C PRO A 37 2.78 10.03 -11.05
N LEU A 38 2.42 8.88 -11.64
CA LEU A 38 2.25 7.58 -10.95
C LEU A 38 3.60 6.96 -10.54
N VAL A 39 4.54 7.79 -10.11
CA VAL A 39 5.83 7.42 -9.54
C VAL A 39 5.54 6.94 -8.12
N LEU A 40 5.52 5.62 -7.96
CA LEU A 40 5.31 4.95 -6.68
C LEU A 40 6.33 5.47 -5.65
N PRO A 41 5.96 5.79 -4.39
CA PRO A 41 6.88 6.45 -3.45
C PRO A 41 8.20 5.72 -3.20
N LEU A 42 8.24 4.39 -3.32
CA LEU A 42 9.49 3.62 -3.23
C LEU A 42 10.51 4.03 -4.30
N CYS A 43 10.06 4.43 -5.49
CA CYS A 43 10.91 4.87 -6.61
C CYS A 43 11.55 6.25 -6.37
N LEU A 44 11.21 6.92 -5.27
CA LEU A 44 11.82 8.17 -4.83
C LEU A 44 12.85 7.95 -3.71
N LEU A 45 12.97 6.73 -3.18
CA LEU A 45 13.93 6.40 -2.14
C LEU A 45 15.36 6.30 -2.72
N PRO A 46 16.40 6.70 -1.96
CA PRO A 46 17.79 6.49 -2.38
C PRO A 46 18.14 4.98 -2.38
N PRO A 47 19.15 4.57 -3.18
CA PRO A 47 19.67 3.21 -3.11
C PRO A 47 20.29 2.96 -1.74
N GLU A 48 19.86 1.89 -1.09
CA GLU A 48 20.30 1.56 0.27
C GLU A 48 21.04 0.24 0.28
N ARG A 49 22.36 0.32 0.48
CA ARG A 49 23.22 -0.86 0.56
C ARG A 49 22.83 -1.77 1.72
N GLY A 50 22.42 -1.21 2.86
CA GLY A 50 22.28 -1.95 4.12
C GLY A 50 23.63 -2.33 4.73
N ASN A 51 23.61 -3.18 5.77
CA ASN A 51 24.73 -3.41 6.68
C ASN A 51 25.18 -4.89 6.83
N CYS A 52 24.86 -5.74 5.85
CA CYS A 52 25.43 -7.08 5.72
C CYS A 52 26.71 -7.10 4.83
N ASP A 53 27.30 -8.27 4.60
CA ASP A 53 28.59 -8.42 3.91
C ASP A 53 28.51 -8.90 2.45
N SER A 54 27.33 -9.26 1.93
CA SER A 54 27.20 -9.77 0.56
C SER A 54 27.35 -8.67 -0.50
N LEU A 55 27.78 -9.04 -1.71
CA LEU A 55 27.96 -8.12 -2.84
C LEU A 55 26.97 -8.42 -3.96
N ASN A 56 25.69 -8.13 -3.74
CA ASN A 56 24.64 -8.39 -4.73
C ASN A 56 24.53 -7.20 -5.70
N LEU A 57 24.73 -7.45 -6.99
CA LEU A 57 24.40 -6.46 -8.02
C LEU A 57 22.88 -6.29 -8.10
N ARG A 58 22.40 -5.06 -7.90
CA ARG A 58 20.98 -4.70 -7.91
C ARG A 58 20.77 -3.40 -8.68
N TYR A 59 19.52 -3.11 -9.00
CA TYR A 59 19.11 -1.90 -9.69
C TYR A 59 18.18 -1.08 -8.81
N PHE A 60 18.31 0.24 -8.87
CA PHE A 60 17.39 1.19 -8.25
C PHE A 60 16.95 2.20 -9.31
N TYR A 61 15.75 2.77 -9.17
CA TYR A 61 15.32 3.87 -10.02
C TYR A 61 15.88 5.20 -9.50
N ASN A 62 16.68 5.87 -10.34
CA ASN A 62 17.15 7.22 -10.08
C ASN A 62 16.16 8.21 -10.70
N SER A 63 15.40 8.90 -9.85
CA SER A 63 14.39 9.89 -10.26
C SER A 63 14.97 11.13 -10.95
N THR A 64 16.27 11.42 -10.74
CA THR A 64 16.97 12.55 -11.37
C THR A 64 17.33 12.24 -12.82
N SER A 65 17.94 11.09 -13.09
CA SER A 65 18.29 10.65 -14.45
C SER A 65 17.11 10.03 -15.21
N ARG A 66 16.08 9.58 -14.47
CA ARG A 66 14.93 8.78 -14.95
C ARG A 66 15.33 7.42 -15.52
N LEU A 67 16.41 6.86 -15.01
CA LEU A 67 16.99 5.58 -15.39
C LEU A 67 17.01 4.60 -14.21
N CYS A 68 17.09 3.32 -14.54
CA CYS A 68 17.40 2.27 -13.56
C CYS A 68 18.92 2.06 -13.53
N GLU A 69 19.54 2.43 -12.42
CA GLU A 69 20.99 2.44 -12.24
C GLU A 69 21.43 1.30 -11.34
N ALA A 70 22.64 0.79 -11.55
CA ALA A 70 23.19 -0.32 -10.79
C ALA A 70 23.78 0.15 -9.45
N PHE A 71 23.58 -0.65 -8.39
CA PHE A 71 24.23 -0.48 -7.09
C PHE A 71 24.54 -1.84 -6.45
N ILE A 72 25.33 -1.82 -5.36
CA ILE A 72 25.64 -3.02 -4.59
C ILE A 72 24.77 -3.06 -3.33
N TYR A 73 24.01 -4.14 -3.19
CA TYR A 73 23.18 -4.43 -2.03
C TYR A 73 23.84 -5.49 -1.13
N SER A 74 23.88 -5.20 0.17
CA SER A 74 24.53 -6.03 1.20
C SER A 74 23.85 -7.37 1.49
N GLY A 75 22.60 -7.54 1.06
CA GLY A 75 21.79 -8.72 1.35
C GLY A 75 20.73 -8.52 2.44
N CYS A 76 20.88 -7.51 3.32
CA CYS A 76 19.88 -7.17 4.34
C CYS A 76 19.70 -5.65 4.49
N ASN A 77 18.63 -5.23 5.18
CA ASN A 77 18.42 -3.85 5.64
C ASN A 77 18.57 -2.77 4.55
N GLY A 78 18.03 -3.04 3.36
CA GLY A 78 17.78 -2.02 2.33
C GLY A 78 16.29 -1.72 2.21
N ASN A 79 15.95 -0.75 1.36
CA ASN A 79 14.56 -0.39 1.08
C ASN A 79 14.04 -0.97 -0.25
N GLY A 80 12.78 -0.63 -0.59
CA GLY A 80 12.07 -1.16 -1.76
C GLY A 80 12.60 -0.70 -3.13
N ASN A 81 13.47 0.30 -3.22
CA ASN A 81 14.10 0.70 -4.48
C ASN A 81 15.29 -0.23 -4.83
N ASN A 82 15.00 -1.54 -4.93
CA ASN A 82 15.99 -2.61 -5.00
C ASN A 82 15.43 -3.76 -5.85
N PHE A 83 15.91 -3.89 -7.08
CA PHE A 83 15.42 -4.82 -8.08
C PHE A 83 16.55 -5.72 -8.60
N ASP A 84 16.27 -7.01 -8.85
CA ASP A 84 17.26 -7.93 -9.43
C ASP A 84 17.57 -7.63 -10.91
N THR A 85 16.68 -6.95 -11.62
CA THR A 85 16.86 -6.61 -13.05
C THR A 85 16.41 -5.18 -13.38
N VAL A 86 17.03 -4.61 -14.42
CA VAL A 86 16.62 -3.33 -15.04
C VAL A 86 15.15 -3.37 -15.47
N GLU A 87 14.71 -4.49 -16.04
CA GLU A 87 13.35 -4.68 -16.55
C GLU A 87 12.29 -4.60 -15.43
N CYS A 88 12.54 -5.22 -14.29
CA CYS A 88 11.67 -5.08 -13.11
C CYS A 88 11.63 -3.64 -12.61
N CYS A 89 12.80 -3.01 -12.48
CA CYS A 89 12.90 -1.61 -12.06
C CYS A 89 12.12 -0.65 -12.98
N LEU A 90 12.27 -0.79 -14.31
CA LEU A 90 11.56 0.04 -15.28
C LEU A 90 10.05 -0.21 -15.25
N LYS A 91 9.61 -1.46 -15.15
CA LYS A 91 8.18 -1.81 -15.03
C LYS A 91 7.54 -1.22 -13.77
N THR A 92 8.23 -1.26 -12.64
CA THR A 92 7.72 -0.72 -11.37
C THR A 92 7.75 0.81 -11.33
N CYS A 93 8.85 1.43 -11.75
CA CYS A 93 9.10 2.86 -11.51
C CYS A 93 8.91 3.77 -12.72
N ARG A 94 8.73 3.21 -13.92
CA ARG A 94 8.54 3.95 -15.18
C ARG A 94 7.41 3.36 -16.05
N PRO A 95 6.20 3.09 -15.50
CA PRO A 95 5.14 2.36 -16.21
C PRO A 95 4.56 3.10 -17.44
N ASN A 96 4.77 4.41 -17.56
CA ASN A 96 4.11 5.27 -18.56
C ASN A 96 5.04 5.83 -19.66
N CYS A 97 6.25 5.30 -19.83
CA CYS A 97 7.06 5.69 -20.99
C CYS A 97 6.72 4.85 -22.22
N LYS A 98 6.08 5.53 -23.17
CA LYS A 98 6.07 5.17 -24.60
C LYS A 98 7.16 5.97 -25.31
#